data_AF-A2ZN88-F1
#
_entry.id   AF-A2ZN88-F1
#
_cell.length_a   1.000
_cell.length_b   1.000
_cell.length_c   1.000
_cell.angle_alpha   90.00
_cell.angle_beta   90.00
_cell.angle_gamma   90.00
#
_symmetry.space_group_name_H-M   'P 1'
#
loop_
_entity.id
_entity.type
_entity.pdbx_description
1 polymer ?
#
loop_
_entity_poly.entity_id
_entity_poly.type
_entity_poly.pdbx_seq_one_letter_code
_entity_poly.pdbx_strand_id
1 'polypeptide(L)'
;MDPFSTDSLPLFQMDQRETSPDQQPDETYYIIDMICWRGYSLYDCTAEFRFFWVNSKLMETTAGDPPSTYHRYRFSAVPIYECTLQGLQAAYSGSTPYVKDGLLFYNKHAHYLAGITPLALVWKDEACSQYVIDTDSKGQVPSEQHIVLDLQEDGKLTTSDDPPVVFGSLDNEFIQKSNLRPGNLLRFAVKDERVKLVDGKMEISELQFVGKPNRARAFADSHSKALFQYAARHAPLRIEDLVASIQSNNMELESTDVEMQG
;
A
#
# COMPACT_ATOMS: atom_id res chain seq x y z
N MET A 1 -16.61 23.76 -34.72
CA MET A 1 -16.07 22.40 -34.49
C MET A 1 -14.68 22.60 -33.94
N ASP A 2 -14.60 22.77 -32.63
CA ASP A 2 -13.35 22.85 -31.87
C ASP A 2 -13.13 21.49 -31.21
N PRO A 3 -11.98 20.82 -31.42
CA PRO A 3 -11.63 19.61 -30.69
C PRO A 3 -10.49 19.92 -29.71
N PHE A 4 -10.76 20.70 -28.67
CA PHE A 4 -9.89 20.81 -27.50
C PHE A 4 -10.75 20.84 -26.23
N SER A 5 -11.43 19.73 -25.98
CA SER A 5 -11.83 19.36 -24.63
C SER A 5 -10.69 18.51 -24.06
N THR A 6 -9.68 19.17 -23.51
CA THR A 6 -8.75 18.51 -22.59
C THR A 6 -9.48 18.36 -21.27
N ASP A 7 -10.24 17.27 -21.14
CA ASP A 7 -10.53 16.73 -19.81
C ASP A 7 -9.19 16.34 -19.22
N SER A 8 -8.71 17.21 -18.33
CA SER A 8 -7.59 16.99 -17.44
C SER A 8 -7.90 15.75 -16.61
N LEU A 9 -7.43 14.59 -17.08
CA LEU A 9 -7.32 13.40 -16.26
C LEU A 9 -6.44 13.76 -15.05
N PRO A 10 -6.87 13.47 -13.81
CA PRO A 10 -6.11 13.83 -12.65
C PRO A 10 -4.75 13.15 -12.73
N LEU A 11 -3.71 13.97 -12.66
CA LEU A 11 -2.38 13.53 -12.28
C LEU A 11 -2.57 12.70 -11.00
N PHE A 12 -2.32 11.39 -11.06
CA PHE A 12 -2.32 10.54 -9.87
C PHE A 12 -1.24 11.08 -8.93
N GLN A 13 -1.68 11.91 -7.99
CA GLN A 13 -0.91 12.29 -6.83
C GLN A 13 -0.80 11.00 -5.99
N MET A 14 0.38 10.39 -6.00
CA MET A 14 0.76 9.49 -4.90
C MET A 14 0.38 10.20 -3.61
N ASP A 15 -0.48 9.56 -2.80
CA ASP A 15 -0.82 10.04 -1.48
C ASP A 15 0.48 10.12 -0.67
N GLN A 16 1.00 11.35 -0.59
CA GLN A 16 2.12 11.72 0.23
C GLN A 16 1.65 11.67 1.67
N ARG A 17 2.03 10.64 2.42
CA ARG A 17 1.95 10.71 3.87
C ARG A 17 3.09 11.56 4.41
N GLU A 18 2.72 12.80 4.76
CA GLU A 18 3.16 13.58 5.92
C GLU A 18 4.51 13.21 6.55
N THR A 19 5.61 13.72 5.98
CA THR A 19 6.68 14.48 6.66
C THR A 19 7.70 14.94 5.61
N SER A 20 7.56 16.18 5.11
CA SER A 20 8.39 16.75 4.03
C SER A 20 8.30 15.94 2.71
N PRO A 21 8.63 16.49 1.53
CA PRO A 21 9.01 15.58 0.46
C PRO A 21 10.21 14.83 1.02
N ASP A 22 10.05 13.54 1.33
CA ASP A 22 11.17 12.60 1.34
C ASP A 22 11.68 12.54 -0.10
N GLN A 23 12.29 13.66 -0.55
CA GLN A 23 13.30 13.63 -1.57
C GLN A 23 14.27 12.59 -1.05
N GLN A 24 14.29 11.46 -1.72
CA GLN A 24 15.46 10.63 -1.59
C GLN A 24 16.67 11.55 -1.80
N PRO A 25 17.66 11.50 -0.89
CA PRO A 25 18.76 12.45 -0.90
C PRO A 25 19.55 12.44 -2.22
N ASP A 26 19.32 11.42 -3.07
CA ASP A 26 19.93 11.23 -4.38
C ASP A 26 19.16 11.86 -5.56
N GLU A 27 18.13 12.68 -5.30
CA GLU A 27 17.35 13.39 -6.34
C GLU A 27 16.82 12.46 -7.45
N THR A 28 16.43 11.23 -7.08
CA THR A 28 15.97 10.20 -8.03
C THR A 28 14.52 9.78 -7.77
N TYR A 29 13.72 9.75 -8.84
CA TYR A 29 12.40 9.13 -8.85
C TYR A 29 12.52 7.65 -9.18
N TYR A 30 12.13 6.81 -8.23
CA TYR A 30 12.12 5.37 -8.40
C TYR A 30 10.80 4.91 -8.99
N ILE A 31 10.88 4.29 -10.18
CA ILE A 31 9.72 3.80 -10.92
C ILE A 31 9.34 2.42 -10.37
N ILE A 32 8.16 2.35 -9.76
CA ILE A 32 7.56 1.10 -9.28
C ILE A 32 6.67 0.43 -10.34
N ASP A 33 6.13 1.21 -11.28
CA ASP A 33 5.19 0.74 -12.29
C ASP A 33 5.10 1.74 -13.47
N MET A 34 4.57 1.30 -14.61
CA MET A 34 4.25 2.13 -15.76
C MET A 34 2.91 1.74 -16.37
N ILE A 35 1.97 2.69 -16.29
CA ILE A 35 0.60 2.54 -16.75
C ILE A 35 0.34 3.17 -18.12
N CYS A 36 1.24 4.06 -18.57
CA CYS A 36 1.15 4.72 -19.85
C CYS A 36 2.54 5.10 -20.36
N TRP A 37 2.79 4.91 -21.66
CA TRP A 37 4.02 5.34 -22.31
C TRP A 37 3.72 5.98 -23.67
N ARG A 38 4.07 7.26 -23.85
CA ARG A 38 3.84 8.01 -25.11
C ARG A 38 2.40 7.85 -25.68
N GLY A 39 1.40 7.86 -24.80
CA GLY A 39 -0.01 7.71 -25.15
C GLY A 39 -0.49 6.26 -25.30
N TYR A 40 0.40 5.27 -25.24
CA TYR A 40 0.01 3.86 -25.18
C TYR A 40 -0.40 3.49 -23.76
N SER A 41 -1.66 3.11 -23.58
CA SER A 41 -2.18 2.56 -22.33
C SER A 41 -1.59 1.18 -22.06
N LEU A 42 -1.18 0.94 -20.82
CA LEU A 42 -0.72 -0.36 -20.32
C LEU A 42 -1.63 -0.93 -19.23
N TYR A 43 -2.81 -0.33 -19.01
CA TYR A 43 -3.76 -0.77 -17.98
C TYR A 43 -4.12 -2.26 -18.12
N ASP A 44 -4.41 -2.67 -19.36
CA ASP A 44 -4.80 -4.03 -19.70
C ASP A 44 -3.59 -4.97 -19.92
N CYS A 45 -2.38 -4.52 -19.59
CA CYS A 45 -1.20 -5.37 -19.63
C CYS A 45 -0.92 -6.01 -18.26
N THR A 46 -0.38 -7.22 -18.29
CA THR A 46 0.05 -7.94 -17.09
C THR A 46 1.18 -7.17 -16.38
N ALA A 47 1.30 -7.36 -15.07
CA ALA A 47 2.35 -6.76 -14.27
C ALA A 47 3.75 -7.11 -14.79
N GLU A 48 3.97 -8.38 -15.13
CA GLU A 48 5.23 -8.85 -15.72
C GLU A 48 5.59 -8.09 -17.01
N PHE A 49 4.61 -7.88 -17.89
CA PHE A 49 4.84 -7.11 -19.12
C PHE A 49 5.17 -5.64 -18.80
N ARG A 50 4.41 -5.00 -17.90
CA ARG A 50 4.65 -3.60 -17.52
C ARG A 50 6.05 -3.41 -16.93
N PHE A 51 6.48 -4.33 -16.07
CA PHE A 51 7.80 -4.35 -15.45
C PHE A 51 8.94 -4.53 -16.46
N PHE A 52 8.77 -5.46 -17.40
CA PHE A 52 9.69 -5.59 -18.54
C PHE A 52 9.75 -4.30 -19.37
N TRP A 53 8.58 -3.70 -19.64
CA TRP A 53 8.46 -2.49 -20.46
C TRP A 53 9.17 -1.29 -19.81
N VAL A 54 9.06 -1.12 -18.48
CA VAL A 54 9.76 -0.05 -17.73
C VAL A 54 11.25 -0.09 -18.03
N ASN A 55 11.87 -1.25 -17.82
CA ASN A 55 13.31 -1.41 -17.98
C ASN A 55 13.73 -1.18 -19.44
N SER A 56 13.00 -1.76 -20.39
CA SER A 56 13.27 -1.59 -21.82
C SER A 56 13.17 -0.12 -22.26
N LYS A 57 12.12 0.58 -21.86
CA LYS A 57 11.87 1.97 -22.28
C LYS A 57 12.70 3.01 -21.56
N LEU A 58 13.06 2.78 -20.31
CA LEU A 58 13.95 3.70 -19.60
C LEU A 58 15.34 3.75 -20.25
N MET A 59 15.88 2.60 -20.70
CA MET A 59 17.16 2.52 -21.42
C MET A 59 17.16 3.25 -22.78
N GLU A 60 15.99 3.46 -23.38
CA GLU A 60 15.83 4.22 -24.63
C GLU A 60 15.82 5.75 -24.42
N THR A 61 15.94 6.23 -23.17
CA THR A 61 15.84 7.65 -22.82
C THR A 61 17.00 8.15 -21.99
N THR A 62 17.19 9.48 -21.98
CA THR A 62 18.13 10.16 -21.08
C THR A 62 17.54 10.39 -19.68
N ALA A 63 16.35 9.86 -19.37
CA ALA A 63 15.70 10.09 -18.08
C ALA A 63 16.47 9.44 -16.92
N GLY A 64 17.26 8.40 -17.21
CA GLY A 64 18.17 7.75 -16.25
C GLY A 64 19.51 8.46 -16.06
N ASP A 65 19.80 9.49 -16.86
CA ASP A 65 21.07 10.21 -16.78
C ASP A 65 21.12 11.13 -15.55
N PRO A 66 22.32 11.58 -15.12
CA PRO A 66 22.45 12.60 -14.09
C PRO A 66 21.66 13.87 -14.43
N PRO A 67 21.21 14.65 -13.42
CA PRO A 67 20.52 15.91 -13.62
C PRO A 67 21.19 16.82 -14.66
N SER A 68 20.37 17.43 -15.52
CA SER A 68 20.81 18.29 -16.61
C SER A 68 19.96 19.56 -16.71
N THR A 69 20.23 20.41 -17.70
CA THR A 69 19.38 21.59 -17.98
C THR A 69 17.95 21.22 -18.40
N TYR A 70 17.71 19.96 -18.82
CA TYR A 70 16.42 19.50 -19.34
C TYR A 70 15.58 18.74 -18.31
N HIS A 71 16.22 18.14 -17.30
CA HIS A 71 15.55 17.46 -16.20
C HIS A 71 16.35 17.60 -14.91
N ARG A 72 15.68 17.97 -13.82
CA ARG A 72 16.29 18.11 -12.50
C ARG A 72 16.51 16.77 -11.80
N TYR A 73 15.65 15.80 -12.06
CA TYR A 73 15.64 14.52 -11.36
C TYR A 73 15.97 13.40 -12.32
N ARG A 74 16.60 12.35 -11.79
CA ARG A 74 16.84 11.10 -12.50
C ARG A 74 15.68 10.15 -12.28
N PHE A 75 15.43 9.27 -13.23
CA PHE A 75 14.51 8.15 -13.10
C PHE A 75 15.28 6.83 -13.03
N SER A 76 14.91 5.95 -12.11
CA SER A 76 15.51 4.62 -12.00
C SER A 76 14.43 3.59 -11.70
N ALA A 77 14.47 2.43 -12.37
CA ALA A 77 13.52 1.36 -12.09
C ALA A 77 13.88 0.68 -10.75
N VAL A 78 12.87 0.40 -9.93
CA VAL A 78 13.05 -0.44 -8.75
C VAL A 78 13.42 -1.87 -9.20
N PRO A 79 14.41 -2.54 -8.59
CA PRO A 79 14.74 -3.93 -8.89
C PRO A 79 13.56 -4.86 -8.63
N ILE A 80 13.38 -5.83 -9.53
CA ILE A 80 12.29 -6.80 -9.49
C ILE A 80 12.93 -8.18 -9.43
N TYR A 81 12.43 -9.01 -8.53
CA TYR A 81 12.92 -10.35 -8.28
C TYR A 81 11.76 -11.35 -8.35
N GLU A 82 12.05 -12.53 -8.90
CA GLU A 82 11.12 -13.66 -8.80
C GLU A 82 10.91 -14.07 -7.33
N CYS A 83 9.71 -14.53 -6.99
CA CYS A 83 9.37 -14.99 -5.63
C CYS A 83 9.95 -16.37 -5.30
N THR A 84 11.24 -16.57 -5.60
CA THR A 84 12.05 -17.70 -5.16
C THR A 84 12.74 -17.36 -3.83
N LEU A 85 13.31 -18.35 -3.13
CA LEU A 85 14.10 -18.08 -1.93
C LEU A 85 15.24 -17.10 -2.17
N GLN A 86 15.96 -17.27 -3.28
CA GLN A 86 17.06 -16.38 -3.66
C GLN A 86 16.54 -14.97 -3.99
N GLY A 87 15.43 -14.87 -4.70
CA GLY A 87 14.84 -13.58 -5.05
C GLY A 87 14.29 -12.82 -3.83
N LEU A 88 13.62 -13.52 -2.91
CA LEU A 88 13.16 -12.95 -1.64
C LEU A 88 14.35 -12.45 -0.81
N GLN A 89 15.42 -13.25 -0.68
CA GLN A 89 16.62 -12.85 0.04
C GLN A 89 17.30 -11.63 -0.60
N ALA A 90 17.38 -11.59 -1.95
CA ALA A 90 17.93 -10.45 -2.68
C ALA A 90 17.09 -9.18 -2.47
N ALA A 91 15.76 -9.28 -2.54
CA ALA A 91 14.86 -8.16 -2.30
C ALA A 91 14.95 -7.63 -0.86
N TYR A 92 14.98 -8.55 0.12
CA TYR A 92 14.99 -8.21 1.54
C TYR A 92 16.34 -7.64 2.00
N SER A 93 17.45 -8.36 1.77
CA SER A 93 18.77 -8.02 2.30
C SER A 93 19.69 -7.30 1.31
N GLY A 94 19.32 -7.24 0.03
CA GLY A 94 20.15 -6.59 -1.00
C GLY A 94 20.30 -5.09 -0.77
N SER A 95 21.47 -4.53 -1.08
CA SER A 95 21.70 -3.09 -0.99
C SER A 95 20.95 -2.35 -2.09
N THR A 96 20.26 -1.27 -1.72
CA THR A 96 19.58 -0.36 -2.66
C THR A 96 20.09 1.06 -2.45
N PRO A 97 20.11 1.91 -3.49
CA PRO A 97 20.48 3.33 -3.35
C PRO A 97 19.43 4.15 -2.58
N TYR A 98 18.29 3.55 -2.28
CA TYR A 98 17.15 4.13 -1.57
C TYR A 98 16.89 3.46 -0.23
N VAL A 99 16.22 4.21 0.66
CA VAL A 99 15.66 3.66 1.90
C VAL A 99 14.47 2.79 1.55
N LYS A 100 14.51 1.52 1.94
CA LYS A 100 13.39 0.61 1.75
C LYS A 100 12.24 0.98 2.68
N ASP A 101 11.02 0.74 2.21
CA ASP A 101 9.80 0.86 3.02
C ASP A 101 8.87 -0.34 2.77
N GLY A 102 9.45 -1.54 2.84
CA GLY A 102 8.75 -2.80 2.60
C GLY A 102 9.09 -3.51 1.30
N LEU A 103 8.44 -4.65 1.11
CA LEU A 103 8.48 -5.49 -0.07
C LEU A 103 7.12 -5.51 -0.73
N LEU A 104 7.10 -5.31 -2.05
CA LEU A 104 5.90 -5.41 -2.88
C LEU A 104 5.84 -6.79 -3.53
N PHE A 105 4.74 -7.49 -3.34
CA PHE A 105 4.43 -8.76 -3.99
C PHE A 105 3.34 -8.53 -5.03
N TYR A 106 3.67 -8.76 -6.29
CA TYR A 106 2.72 -8.66 -7.40
C TYR A 106 2.37 -10.03 -7.95
N ASN A 107 1.09 -10.26 -8.23
CA ASN A 107 0.71 -11.33 -9.13
C ASN A 107 1.16 -10.96 -10.55
N LYS A 108 1.99 -11.80 -11.17
CA LYS A 108 2.59 -11.54 -12.49
C LYS A 108 1.57 -11.26 -13.59
N HIS A 109 0.37 -11.84 -13.48
CA HIS A 109 -0.72 -11.73 -14.44
C HIS A 109 -1.69 -10.58 -14.12
N ALA A 110 -1.46 -9.81 -13.05
CA ALA A 110 -2.35 -8.74 -12.66
C ALA A 110 -2.34 -7.59 -13.66
N HIS A 111 -3.52 -7.23 -14.15
CA HIS A 111 -3.75 -5.95 -14.81
C HIS A 111 -3.65 -4.80 -13.80
N TYR A 112 -3.37 -3.59 -14.28
CA TYR A 112 -3.35 -2.45 -13.39
C TYR A 112 -4.77 -2.07 -12.98
N LEU A 113 -5.02 -2.02 -11.67
CA LEU A 113 -6.26 -1.57 -11.08
C LEU A 113 -5.96 -0.42 -10.12
N ALA A 114 -6.65 0.71 -10.30
CA ALA A 114 -6.58 1.79 -9.34
C ALA A 114 -7.30 1.38 -8.05
N GLY A 115 -6.71 1.73 -6.90
CA GLY A 115 -7.26 1.40 -5.58
C GLY A 115 -6.65 0.15 -4.96
N ILE A 116 -7.38 -0.43 -4.00
CA ILE A 116 -6.93 -1.58 -3.21
C ILE A 116 -7.19 -2.86 -4.00
N THR A 117 -6.19 -3.72 -4.11
CA THR A 117 -6.30 -5.00 -4.82
C THR A 117 -5.57 -6.11 -4.06
N PRO A 118 -6.13 -7.33 -3.99
CA PRO A 118 -5.43 -8.48 -3.42
C PRO A 118 -4.27 -8.98 -4.29
N LEU A 119 -4.14 -8.47 -5.52
CA LEU A 119 -3.11 -8.89 -6.48
C LEU A 119 -1.79 -8.13 -6.34
N ALA A 120 -1.74 -7.12 -5.46
CA ALA A 120 -0.54 -6.38 -5.11
C ALA A 120 -0.50 -6.20 -3.59
N LEU A 121 0.43 -6.86 -2.92
CA LEU A 121 0.55 -6.89 -1.46
C LEU A 121 1.81 -6.15 -1.02
N VAL A 122 1.73 -5.50 0.14
CA VAL A 122 2.87 -4.86 0.80
C VAL A 122 3.16 -5.64 2.08
N TRP A 123 4.39 -6.08 2.25
CA TRP A 123 4.90 -6.60 3.52
C TRP A 123 5.97 -5.68 4.08
N LYS A 124 6.01 -5.53 5.40
CA LYS A 124 6.96 -4.67 6.10
C LYS A 124 7.39 -5.30 7.41
N ASP A 125 8.64 -5.07 7.78
CA ASP A 125 9.18 -5.30 9.11
C ASP A 125 10.18 -4.19 9.47
N GLU A 126 10.74 -4.28 10.68
CA GLU A 126 11.67 -3.29 11.23
C GLU A 126 13.00 -3.21 10.46
N ALA A 127 13.36 -4.26 9.71
CA ALA A 127 14.59 -4.28 8.93
C ALA A 127 14.44 -3.54 7.59
N CYS A 128 13.25 -3.54 7.01
CA CYS A 128 13.00 -2.93 5.68
C CYS A 128 12.05 -1.74 5.69
N SER A 129 11.57 -1.28 6.85
CA SER A 129 10.74 -0.08 6.98
C SER A 129 11.02 0.65 8.30
N GLN A 130 11.21 1.96 8.22
CA GLN A 130 11.35 2.82 9.40
C GLN A 130 10.01 2.99 10.15
N TYR A 131 8.88 2.87 9.46
CA TYR A 131 7.55 3.15 9.99
C TYR A 131 6.65 1.93 9.82
N VAL A 132 7.02 0.83 10.47
CA VAL A 132 6.20 -0.40 10.52
C VAL A 132 4.89 -0.13 11.25
N ILE A 133 4.98 0.49 12.42
CA ILE A 133 3.83 0.86 13.25
C ILE A 133 3.60 2.37 13.11
N ASP A 134 2.33 2.77 12.93
CA ASP A 134 1.93 4.17 12.81
C ASP A 134 2.39 4.97 14.05
N THR A 135 2.98 6.15 13.82
CA THR A 135 3.45 7.06 14.86
C THR A 135 2.53 8.26 15.04
N ASP A 136 2.60 8.91 16.21
CA ASP A 136 1.95 10.19 16.45
C ASP A 136 2.69 11.36 15.78
N SER A 137 2.21 12.59 16.01
CA SER A 137 2.82 13.81 15.45
C SER A 137 4.21 14.13 16.00
N LYS A 138 4.68 13.40 17.02
CA LYS A 138 6.04 13.49 17.57
C LYS A 138 6.94 12.35 17.09
N GLY A 139 6.45 11.49 16.19
CA GLY A 139 7.17 10.31 15.73
C GLY A 139 7.22 9.17 16.75
N GLN A 140 6.36 9.19 17.78
CA GLN A 140 6.31 8.15 18.81
C GLN A 140 5.21 7.14 18.48
N VAL A 141 5.49 5.85 18.70
CA VAL A 141 4.48 4.80 18.55
C VAL A 141 3.46 4.93 19.70
N PRO A 142 2.17 5.16 19.41
CA PRO A 142 1.14 5.24 20.45
C PRO A 142 0.93 3.88 21.13
N SER A 143 0.51 3.90 22.39
CA SER A 143 0.22 2.67 23.16
C SER A 143 -0.94 1.88 22.58
N GLU A 144 -1.93 2.56 22.01
CA GLU A 144 -3.10 1.96 21.36
C GLU A 144 -3.02 2.16 19.85
N GLN A 145 -3.59 1.23 19.07
CA GLN A 145 -3.74 1.43 17.64
C GLN A 145 -4.78 2.54 17.39
N HIS A 146 -4.50 3.40 16.41
CA HIS A 146 -5.48 4.34 15.89
C HIS A 146 -5.91 3.96 14.48
N ILE A 147 -7.19 4.13 14.19
CA ILE A 147 -7.79 3.94 12.85
C ILE A 147 -8.56 5.19 12.45
N VAL A 148 -8.49 5.57 11.18
CA VAL A 148 -9.30 6.62 10.60
C VAL A 148 -10.35 6.02 9.68
N LEU A 149 -11.61 6.36 9.93
CA LEU A 149 -12.77 5.87 9.20
C LEU A 149 -13.56 7.05 8.62
N ASP A 150 -14.29 6.79 7.55
CA ASP A 150 -15.22 7.75 6.94
C ASP A 150 -16.61 7.62 7.55
N LEU A 151 -17.21 8.74 7.93
CA LEU A 151 -18.58 8.81 8.42
C LEU A 151 -19.56 8.84 7.24
N GLN A 152 -20.40 7.81 7.14
CA GLN A 152 -21.44 7.70 6.11
C GLN A 152 -22.73 8.43 6.50
N GLU A 153 -23.65 8.60 5.53
CA GLU A 153 -24.93 9.29 5.73
C GLU A 153 -25.83 8.62 6.77
N ASP A 154 -25.76 7.30 6.90
CA ASP A 154 -26.52 6.51 7.86
C ASP A 154 -25.83 6.38 9.23
N GLY A 155 -24.74 7.14 9.45
CA GLY A 155 -23.96 7.13 10.68
C GLY A 155 -22.95 5.99 10.78
N LYS A 156 -22.85 5.11 9.78
CA LYS A 156 -21.81 4.07 9.74
C LYS A 156 -20.42 4.66 9.58
N LEU A 157 -19.43 3.93 10.10
CA LEU A 157 -18.02 4.24 9.99
C LEU A 157 -17.36 3.20 9.09
N THR A 158 -16.81 3.64 7.97
CA THR A 158 -16.31 2.74 6.93
C THR A 158 -14.85 2.97 6.57
N THR A 159 -14.22 1.92 6.07
CA THR A 159 -12.90 1.97 5.44
C THR A 159 -12.97 2.53 4.01
N SER A 160 -11.80 2.71 3.38
CA SER A 160 -11.65 3.12 1.98
C SER A 160 -11.68 1.98 0.96
N ASP A 161 -11.94 0.74 1.40
CA ASP A 161 -12.08 -0.42 0.51
C ASP A 161 -13.28 -0.27 -0.44
N ASP A 162 -13.29 -1.04 -1.53
CA ASP A 162 -14.41 -1.14 -2.45
C ASP A 162 -14.83 -2.62 -2.61
N PRO A 163 -16.02 -3.01 -2.10
CA PRO A 163 -16.96 -2.21 -1.32
C PRO A 163 -16.42 -1.86 0.08
N PRO A 164 -16.88 -0.76 0.70
CA PRO A 164 -16.40 -0.32 2.01
C PRO A 164 -16.73 -1.31 3.14
N VAL A 165 -15.79 -1.50 4.07
CA VAL A 165 -15.98 -2.35 5.25
C VAL A 165 -16.46 -1.49 6.41
N VAL A 166 -17.57 -1.89 7.04
CA VAL A 166 -18.16 -1.19 8.20
C VAL A 166 -17.49 -1.66 9.47
N PHE A 167 -16.93 -0.73 10.24
CA PHE A 167 -16.30 -1.01 11.55
C PHE A 167 -17.19 -0.63 12.73
N GLY A 168 -18.25 0.14 12.50
CA GLY A 168 -19.19 0.54 13.54
C GLY A 168 -20.14 1.64 13.06
N SER A 169 -20.80 2.30 14.00
CA SER A 169 -21.67 3.43 13.74
C SER A 169 -21.66 4.41 14.91
N LEU A 170 -21.88 5.68 14.62
CA LEU A 170 -22.13 6.71 15.63
C LEU A 170 -23.63 6.96 15.74
N ASP A 171 -24.10 7.23 16.96
CA ASP A 171 -25.47 7.64 17.17
C ASP A 171 -25.71 9.09 16.70
N ASN A 172 -26.95 9.37 16.29
CA ASN A 172 -27.33 10.69 15.76
C ASN A 172 -27.15 11.83 16.77
N GLU A 173 -27.31 11.55 18.06
CA GLU A 173 -27.15 12.55 19.11
C GLU A 173 -25.68 13.00 19.20
N PHE A 174 -24.76 12.05 19.16
CA PHE A 174 -23.31 12.28 19.14
C PHE A 174 -22.88 13.03 17.88
N ILE A 175 -23.38 12.64 16.70
CA ILE A 175 -23.09 13.30 15.42
C ILE A 175 -23.49 14.79 15.49
N GLN A 176 -24.70 15.07 15.98
CA GLN A 176 -25.22 16.44 16.10
C GLN A 176 -24.44 17.26 17.13
N LYS A 177 -24.24 16.71 18.34
CA LYS A 177 -23.49 17.38 19.43
C LYS A 177 -22.06 17.69 19.03
N SER A 178 -21.43 16.82 18.24
CA SER A 178 -20.04 16.96 17.79
C SER A 178 -19.91 17.73 16.46
N ASN A 179 -21.03 18.20 15.88
CA ASN A 179 -21.08 18.89 14.59
C ASN A 179 -20.32 18.12 13.48
N LEU A 180 -20.53 16.80 13.44
CA LEU A 180 -19.98 15.91 12.42
C LEU A 180 -20.92 15.84 11.22
N ARG A 181 -20.36 15.59 10.04
CA ARG A 181 -21.10 15.48 8.79
C ARG A 181 -20.65 14.25 8.01
N PRO A 182 -21.52 13.66 7.18
CA PRO A 182 -21.10 12.62 6.25
C PRO A 182 -19.90 13.07 5.40
N GLY A 183 -18.98 12.15 5.09
CA GLY A 183 -17.69 12.42 4.45
C GLY A 183 -16.61 12.98 5.38
N ASN A 184 -16.89 13.13 6.68
CA ASN A 184 -15.85 13.48 7.65
C ASN A 184 -14.99 12.25 7.94
N LEU A 185 -13.68 12.39 7.76
CA LEU A 185 -12.72 11.45 8.30
C LEU A 185 -12.60 11.63 9.82
N LEU A 186 -12.70 10.53 10.56
CA LEU A 186 -12.71 10.51 12.02
C LEU A 186 -11.68 9.50 12.53
N ARG A 187 -10.90 9.89 13.53
CA ARG A 187 -9.89 9.05 14.17
C ARG A 187 -10.46 8.40 15.43
N PHE A 188 -10.22 7.10 15.56
CA PHE A 188 -10.64 6.27 16.68
C PHE A 188 -9.45 5.54 17.27
N ALA A 189 -9.44 5.36 18.58
CA ALA A 189 -8.54 4.45 19.27
C ALA A 189 -9.19 3.07 19.35
N VAL A 190 -8.37 2.05 19.14
CA VAL A 190 -8.74 0.64 19.16
C VAL A 190 -8.05 0.00 20.35
N LYS A 191 -8.85 -0.51 21.28
CA LYS A 191 -8.35 -1.26 22.43
C LYS A 191 -8.27 -2.74 22.10
N ASP A 192 -7.19 -3.37 22.52
CA ASP A 192 -6.88 -4.76 22.17
C ASP A 192 -7.97 -5.72 22.63
N GLU A 193 -8.55 -5.51 23.81
CA GLU A 193 -9.64 -6.35 24.35
C GLU A 193 -10.96 -6.25 23.57
N ARG A 194 -11.06 -5.29 22.64
CA ARG A 194 -12.25 -5.07 21.79
C ARG A 194 -12.08 -5.63 20.38
N VAL A 195 -10.91 -6.18 20.05
CA VAL A 195 -10.63 -6.74 18.74
C VAL A 195 -10.85 -8.25 18.75
N LYS A 196 -11.54 -8.75 17.72
CA LYS A 196 -11.63 -10.18 17.40
C LYS A 196 -11.24 -10.39 15.96
N LEU A 197 -10.48 -11.45 15.71
CA LEU A 197 -10.20 -11.93 14.36
C LEU A 197 -11.11 -13.13 14.08
N VAL A 198 -12.06 -12.96 13.17
CA VAL A 198 -13.03 -14.00 12.78
C VAL A 198 -12.89 -14.22 11.28
N ASP A 199 -12.53 -15.43 10.86
CA ASP A 199 -12.30 -15.80 9.45
C ASP A 199 -11.38 -14.83 8.70
N GLY A 200 -10.29 -14.40 9.35
CA GLY A 200 -9.32 -13.45 8.78
C GLY A 200 -9.81 -12.00 8.73
N LYS A 201 -11.01 -11.69 9.24
CA LYS A 201 -11.55 -10.34 9.33
C LYS A 201 -11.38 -9.78 10.74
N MET A 202 -10.92 -8.54 10.79
CA MET A 202 -10.92 -7.74 12.02
C MET A 202 -12.32 -7.23 12.34
N GLU A 203 -12.86 -7.63 13.49
CA GLU A 203 -14.06 -7.09 14.09
C GLU A 203 -13.70 -6.28 15.33
N ILE A 204 -14.24 -5.07 15.46
CA ILE A 204 -14.02 -4.19 16.61
C ILE A 204 -15.36 -3.95 17.29
N SER A 205 -15.52 -4.38 18.54
CA SER A 205 -16.81 -4.28 19.23
C SER A 205 -17.15 -2.85 19.67
N GLU A 206 -16.15 -2.02 19.94
CA GLU A 206 -16.32 -0.64 20.40
C GLU A 206 -15.17 0.23 19.89
N LEU A 207 -15.50 1.35 19.26
CA LEU A 207 -14.53 2.36 18.78
C LEU A 207 -14.53 3.56 19.71
N GLN A 208 -13.36 3.96 20.20
CA GLN A 208 -13.24 5.15 21.05
C GLN A 208 -12.91 6.37 20.17
N PHE A 209 -13.86 7.31 20.03
CA PHE A 209 -13.61 8.53 19.25
C PHE A 209 -12.49 9.37 19.86
N VAL A 210 -11.49 9.71 19.04
CA VAL A 210 -10.33 10.53 19.45
C VAL A 210 -10.43 11.94 18.89
N GLY A 211 -10.92 12.10 17.66
CA GLY A 211 -11.03 13.41 17.02
C GLY A 211 -10.98 13.33 15.50
N LYS A 212 -10.64 14.46 14.86
CA LYS A 212 -10.41 14.51 13.41
C LYS A 212 -8.91 14.26 13.11
N PRO A 213 -8.57 13.57 12.01
CA PRO A 213 -7.18 13.41 11.58
C PRO A 213 -6.62 14.75 11.04
N ASN A 214 -5.36 14.73 10.62
CA ASN A 214 -4.76 15.86 9.91
C ASN A 214 -5.58 16.20 8.65
N ARG A 215 -5.72 17.49 8.33
CA ARG A 215 -6.50 17.98 7.19
C ARG A 215 -5.92 17.59 5.83
N ALA A 216 -4.64 17.26 5.76
CA ALA A 216 -4.01 16.80 4.52
C ALA A 216 -4.42 15.37 4.15
N ARG A 217 -4.96 14.60 5.11
CA ARG A 217 -5.41 13.23 4.88
C ARG A 217 -6.62 13.19 3.93
N ALA A 218 -6.47 12.47 2.83
CA ALA A 218 -7.50 12.38 1.79
C ALA A 218 -8.50 11.22 1.99
N PHE A 219 -8.06 10.10 2.58
CA PHE A 219 -8.87 8.87 2.63
C PHE A 219 -8.87 8.22 4.03
N ALA A 220 -9.93 7.44 4.30
CA ALA A 220 -9.98 6.50 5.43
C ALA A 220 -8.90 5.41 5.30
N ASP A 221 -8.55 4.77 6.41
CA ASP A 221 -7.70 3.57 6.39
C ASP A 221 -8.43 2.42 5.68
N SER A 222 -7.67 1.56 5.00
CA SER A 222 -8.19 0.30 4.47
C SER A 222 -8.32 -0.75 5.57
N HIS A 223 -9.14 -1.76 5.33
CA HIS A 223 -9.25 -2.93 6.20
C HIS A 223 -7.90 -3.63 6.36
N SER A 224 -7.16 -3.80 5.25
CA SER A 224 -5.83 -4.40 5.26
C SER A 224 -4.82 -3.62 6.10
N LYS A 225 -4.88 -2.28 6.09
CA LYS A 225 -4.04 -1.46 6.96
C LYS A 225 -4.43 -1.61 8.43
N ALA A 226 -5.72 -1.60 8.74
CA ALA A 226 -6.20 -1.80 10.10
C ALA A 226 -5.74 -3.15 10.68
N LEU A 227 -5.89 -4.22 9.89
CA LEU A 227 -5.45 -5.57 10.26
C LEU A 227 -3.92 -5.65 10.39
N PHE A 228 -3.19 -5.04 9.45
CA PHE A 228 -1.72 -5.02 9.50
C PHE A 228 -1.21 -4.32 10.76
N GLN A 229 -1.73 -3.13 11.11
CA GLN A 229 -1.32 -2.41 12.31
C GLN A 229 -1.61 -3.19 13.59
N TYR A 230 -2.71 -3.94 13.63
CA TYR A 230 -3.04 -4.82 14.75
C TYR A 230 -2.05 -6.00 14.82
N ALA A 231 -1.85 -6.71 13.70
CA ALA A 231 -0.94 -7.85 13.63
C ALA A 231 0.50 -7.45 13.97
N ALA A 232 0.99 -6.31 13.47
CA ALA A 232 2.33 -5.80 13.75
C ALA A 232 2.59 -5.56 15.24
N ARG A 233 1.54 -5.24 16.03
CA ARG A 233 1.63 -5.01 17.48
C ARG A 233 1.58 -6.29 18.31
N HIS A 234 0.94 -7.35 17.80
CA HIS A 234 0.58 -8.53 18.60
C HIS A 234 1.24 -9.83 18.11
N ALA A 235 1.30 -10.04 16.81
CA ALA A 235 1.82 -11.23 16.17
C ALA A 235 2.28 -10.87 14.73
N PRO A 236 3.42 -10.17 14.59
CA PRO A 236 3.89 -9.71 13.28
C PRO A 236 4.22 -10.89 12.36
N LEU A 237 3.83 -10.80 11.09
CA LEU A 237 4.26 -11.74 10.05
C LEU A 237 5.74 -11.52 9.77
N ARG A 238 6.57 -12.52 10.06
CA ARG A 238 8.02 -12.41 9.94
C ARG A 238 8.52 -12.84 8.56
N ILE A 239 9.76 -12.48 8.25
CA ILE A 239 10.41 -12.90 7.02
C ILE A 239 10.54 -14.44 6.95
N GLU A 240 10.73 -15.11 8.09
CA GLU A 240 10.82 -16.57 8.14
C GLU A 240 9.49 -17.25 7.78
N ASP A 241 8.36 -16.62 8.07
CA ASP A 241 7.04 -17.14 7.68
C ASP A 241 6.88 -17.08 6.15
N LEU A 242 7.40 -16.02 5.51
CA LEU A 242 7.44 -15.91 4.05
C LEU A 242 8.36 -16.95 3.42
N VAL A 243 9.54 -17.18 4.01
CA VAL A 243 10.48 -18.22 3.58
C VAL A 243 9.84 -19.61 3.67
N ALA A 244 9.17 -19.93 4.77
CA ALA A 244 8.49 -21.20 4.97
C ALA A 244 7.34 -21.43 3.98
N SER A 245 6.61 -20.36 3.62
CA SER A 245 5.55 -20.41 2.61
C SER A 245 6.09 -20.76 1.22
N ILE A 246 7.19 -20.13 0.79
CA ILE A 246 7.84 -20.43 -0.50
C ILE A 246 8.34 -21.89 -0.54
N GLN A 247 8.92 -22.37 0.56
CA GLN A 247 9.42 -23.76 0.63
C GLN A 247 8.29 -24.77 0.52
N SER A 248 7.18 -24.56 1.23
CA SER A 248 6.02 -25.45 1.18
C SER A 248 5.44 -25.53 -0.24
N ASN A 249 5.28 -24.40 -0.92
CA ASN A 249 4.77 -24.37 -2.29
C ASN A 249 5.66 -25.13 -3.28
N ASN A 250 6.98 -25.04 -3.13
CA ASN A 250 7.91 -25.78 -4.00
C ASN A 250 7.78 -27.30 -3.80
N MET A 251 7.61 -27.76 -2.55
CA MET A 251 7.39 -29.19 -2.25
C MET A 251 6.07 -29.69 -2.84
N GLU A 252 5.00 -28.89 -2.79
CA GLU A 252 3.71 -29.23 -3.40
C GLU A 252 3.83 -29.38 -4.93
N LEU A 253 4.48 -28.43 -5.60
CA LEU A 253 4.69 -28.48 -7.05
C LEU A 253 5.50 -29.73 -7.47
N GLU A 254 6.58 -30.03 -6.76
CA GLU A 254 7.39 -31.23 -7.00
C GLU A 254 6.56 -32.52 -6.79
N SER A 255 5.64 -32.55 -5.82
CA SER A 255 4.78 -33.71 -5.59
C SER A 255 3.74 -33.93 -6.69
N THR A 256 3.14 -32.86 -7.22
CA THR A 256 2.15 -32.94 -8.30
C THR A 256 2.76 -33.36 -9.64
N ASP A 257 4.02 -32.98 -9.90
CA ASP A 257 4.72 -33.38 -11.12
C ASP A 257 5.10 -34.88 -11.12
N VAL A 258 5.27 -35.48 -9.94
CA VAL A 258 5.56 -36.92 -9.79
C VAL A 258 4.30 -37.76 -9.99
N GLU A 259 3.11 -37.27 -9.60
CA GLU A 259 1.85 -37.99 -9.79
C GLU A 259 1.34 -38.00 -11.24
N MET A 260 1.72 -37.01 -12.05
CA MET A 260 1.33 -36.91 -13.47
C MET A 260 2.17 -37.79 -14.42
N GLN A 261 3.11 -38.59 -13.90
CA GLN A 261 3.93 -39.55 -14.65
C GLN A 261 3.48 -41.02 -14.50
N GLY A 262 2.31 -41.27 -13.91
CA GLY A 262 1.72 -42.61 -13.70
C GLY A 262 0.78 -43.08 -14.81
#